data_AF-A0A6F7VTS4-F1
#
_entry.id   AF-A0A6F7VTS4-F1
#
_cell.length_a   1.000
_cell.length_b   1.000
_cell.length_c   1.000
_cell.angle_alpha   90.00
_cell.angle_beta   90.00
_cell.angle_gamma   90.00
#
_symmetry.space_group_name_H-M   'P 1'
#
loop_
_entity.id
_entity.type
_entity.pdbx_description
1 polymer ?
#
loop_
_entity_poly.entity_id
_entity_poly.type
_entity_poly.pdbx_seq_one_letter_code
_entity_poly.pdbx_strand_id
1 'polypeptide(L)' 'EQAVRWAADCRAAGLLVGCFRPPSVPDGISRLRLTARGDLTEEQVGRAVDVIVKTAPTA' A
#
# COMPACT_ATOMS: atom_id res chain seq x y z
N GLU A 1 1.31 -8.74 -10.41
CA GLU A 1 0.02 -8.11 -10.77
C GLU A 1 -0.80 -7.58 -9.59
N GLN A 2 -1.34 -8.42 -8.69
CA GLN A 2 -2.29 -7.95 -7.66
C GLN A 2 -1.76 -6.78 -6.79
N ALA A 3 -0.54 -6.88 -6.25
CA ALA A 3 0.05 -5.81 -5.45
C ALA A 3 0.28 -4.50 -6.22
N VAL A 4 0.55 -4.57 -7.53
CA VAL A 4 0.74 -3.39 -8.39
C VAL A 4 -0.58 -2.67 -8.59
N ARG A 5 -1.65 -3.44 -8.85
CA ARG A 5 -3.00 -2.88 -8.97
C ARG A 5 -3.47 -2.29 -7.64
N TRP A 6 -3.24 -2.98 -6.53
CA TRP A 6 -3.56 -2.45 -5.21
C TRP A 6 -2.85 -1.12 -4.91
N ALA A 7 -1.56 -1.01 -5.28
CA ALA A 7 -0.83 0.25 -5.16
C ALA A 7 -1.42 1.37 -6.04
N ALA A 8 -1.89 1.05 -7.25
CA ALA A 8 -2.55 1.99 -8.12
C ALA A 8 -3.92 2.44 -7.57
N ASP A 9 -4.69 1.52 -6.98
CA ASP A 9 -5.99 1.81 -6.37
C ASP A 9 -5.84 2.68 -5.11
N CYS A 10 -4.85 2.40 -4.27
CA CYS A 10 -4.44 3.30 -3.17
C CYS A 10 -4.13 4.71 -3.70
N ARG A 11 -3.34 4.81 -4.77
CA ARG A 11 -2.97 6.09 -5.37
C ARG A 11 -4.17 6.86 -5.91
N ALA A 12 -5.11 6.17 -6.56
CA ALA A 12 -6.36 6.77 -7.04
C ALA A 12 -7.22 7.30 -5.88
N ALA A 13 -7.15 6.67 -4.71
CA ALA A 13 -7.79 7.12 -3.48
C ALA A 13 -6.99 8.20 -2.71
N GLY A 14 -5.88 8.68 -3.27
CA GLY A 14 -5.05 9.74 -2.70
C GLY A 14 -3.99 9.27 -1.70
N LEU A 15 -3.69 7.97 -1.64
CA LEU A 15 -2.65 7.40 -0.77
C LEU A 15 -1.50 6.83 -1.60
N LEU A 16 -0.31 7.43 -1.47
CA LEU A 16 0.90 6.90 -2.11
C LEU A 16 1.53 5.80 -1.26
N VAL A 17 1.71 4.62 -1.85
CA VAL A 17 2.40 3.47 -1.24
C VAL A 17 3.47 2.93 -2.17
N GLY A 18 4.52 2.33 -1.61
CA GLY A 18 5.47 1.56 -2.41
C GLY A 18 4.91 0.19 -2.78
N CYS A 19 5.42 -0.40 -3.85
CA CYS A 19 5.13 -1.80 -4.20
C CYS A 19 6.44 -2.51 -4.53
N PHE A 20 6.85 -3.42 -3.66
CA PHE A 20 7.99 -4.29 -3.91
C PHE A 20 7.57 -5.49 -4.76
N ARG A 21 8.43 -5.88 -5.70
CA ARG A 21 8.16 -6.94 -6.68
C ARG A 21 9.46 -7.58 -7.15
N PRO A 22 9.44 -8.82 -7.69
CA PRO A 22 10.64 -9.44 -8.24
C PRO A 22 11.27 -8.54 -9.32
N PRO A 23 12.61 -8.45 -9.38
CA PRO A 23 13.61 -9.22 -8.62
C PRO A 23 13.94 -8.66 -7.22
N SER A 24 13.33 -7.56 -6.79
CA SER A 24 13.65 -6.89 -5.51
C SER A 24 13.15 -7.63 -4.27
N VAL A 25 12.32 -8.67 -4.43
CA VAL A 25 11.86 -9.55 -3.35
C VAL A 25 12.31 -10.99 -3.66
N PRO A 26 13.26 -11.55 -2.90
CA PRO A 26 13.82 -12.87 -3.19
C PRO A 26 12.81 -14.03 -3.12
N ASP A 27 11.75 -13.88 -2.34
CA ASP A 27 10.69 -14.89 -2.18
C ASP A 27 9.65 -14.89 -3.32
N GLY A 28 9.80 -14.00 -4.30
CA GLY A 28 8.89 -13.90 -5.44
C GLY A 28 7.56 -13.19 -5.14
N ILE A 29 7.25 -12.90 -3.88
CA ILE A 29 5.93 -12.41 -3.45
C ILE A 29 5.92 -10.87 -3.45
N SER A 30 5.18 -10.30 -4.40
CA SER A 30 4.98 -8.84 -4.47
C SER A 30 4.10 -8.34 -3.31
N ARG A 31 4.44 -7.19 -2.72
CA ARG A 31 3.72 -6.62 -1.56
C ARG A 31 3.78 -5.11 -1.52
N LEU A 32 2.82 -4.49 -0.84
CA LEU A 32 2.89 -3.07 -0.52
C LEU A 32 4.00 -2.80 0.50
N ARG A 33 4.66 -1.64 0.35
CA ARG A 33 5.59 -1.09 1.34
C ARG A 33 4.98 0.17 1.92
N LEU A 34 4.63 0.10 3.20
CA LEU A 34 4.17 1.24 3.99
C LEU A 34 5.38 1.84 4.70
N THR A 35 5.50 3.17 4.71
CA THR A 35 6.59 3.87 5.39
C THR A 35 5.99 4.82 6.40
N ALA A 36 6.13 4.47 7.69
CA ALA A 36 5.72 5.34 8.78
C ALA A 36 6.66 6.55 8.89
N ARG A 37 6.11 7.68 9.33
CA ARG A 37 6.87 8.89 9.67
C ARG A 37 6.42 9.38 11.04
N GLY A 38 7.33 9.97 11.80
CA GLY A 38 7.04 10.50 13.13
C GLY A 38 6.18 11.76 13.15
N ASP A 39 5.91 12.35 11.97
CA ASP A 39 5.10 13.56 11.81
C ASP A 39 3.65 13.28 11.37
N LEU A 40 3.26 12.00 11.29
CA LEU A 40 1.90 11.62 10.94
C LEU A 40 0.98 11.77 12.16
N THR A 41 -0.16 12.42 11.96
CA THR A 41 -1.22 12.49 12.97
C THR A 41 -1.99 11.16 13.02
N GLU A 42 -2.69 10.91 14.14
CA GLU A 42 -3.57 9.74 14.27
C GLU A 42 -4.64 9.68 13.17
N GLU A 43 -5.21 10.83 12.81
CA GLU A 43 -6.18 10.94 11.72
C GLU A 43 -5.58 10.54 10.36
N GLN A 44 -4.36 10.96 10.06
CA GLN A 44 -3.67 10.59 8.82
C GLN A 44 -3.37 9.09 8.76
N VAL A 45 -2.98 8.49 9.90
CA VAL A 45 -2.76 7.04 10.00
C VAL A 45 -4.08 6.29 9.82
N GLY A 46 -5.15 6.73 10.49
CA GLY A 46 -6.49 6.14 10.36
C GLY A 46 -6.98 6.17 8.90
N ARG A 47 -6.90 7.33 8.25
CA ARG A 47 -7.23 7.48 6.83
C ARG A 47 -6.41 6.55 5.94
N ALA A 48 -5.12 6.41 6.20
CA ALA A 48 -4.26 5.52 5.42
C ALA A 48 -4.71 4.04 5.56
N VAL A 49 -5.00 3.59 6.78
CA VAL A 49 -5.53 2.24 7.04
C VAL A 49 -6.85 2.02 6.31
N ASP A 50 -7.79 2.96 6.42
CA ASP A 50 -9.10 2.87 5.76
C ASP A 50 -8.97 2.70 4.24
N VAL A 51 -8.10 3.50 3.61
CA VAL A 51 -7.86 3.42 2.17
C VAL A 51 -7.22 2.08 1.79
N ILE A 52 -6.23 1.62 2.55
CA ILE A 52 -5.55 0.33 2.28
C ILE A 52 -6.53 -0.83 2.34
N VAL A 53 -7.36 -0.88 3.39
CA VAL A 53 -8.36 -1.94 3.57
C VAL A 53 -9.44 -1.86 2.50
N LYS A 54 -9.97 -0.67 2.22
CA LYS A 54 -11.03 -0.47 1.20
C LYS A 54 -10.59 -0.87 -0.21
N THR A 55 -9.31 -0.71 -0.53
CA THR A 55 -8.76 -0.99 -1.86
C THR A 55 -8.08 -2.37 -1.94
N ALA A 56 -8.15 -3.17 -0.88
CA ALA A 56 -7.54 -4.49 -0.85
C ALA A 56 -8.12 -5.40 -1.96
N PRO A 57 -7.28 -6.19 -2.66
CA PRO A 57 -7.74 -7.18 -3.62
C PRO A 57 -8.68 -8.17 -2.92
N THR A 58 -9.79 -8.51 -3.59
CA THR A 58 -10.67 -9.58 -3.12
C THR A 58 -9.98 -10.93 -3.30
N ALA A 59 -10.08 -11.80 -2.30
CA ALA A 59 -9.52 -13.15 -2.33
C ALA A 59 -10.26 -14.06 -3.33
#